data_AF-A0A1Q6TX11-F1
#
_entry.id   AF-A0A1Q6TX11-F1
#
_cell.length_a   1.000
_cell.length_b   1.000
_cell.length_c   1.000
_cell.angle_alpha   90.00
_cell.angle_beta   90.00
_cell.angle_gamma   90.00
#
_symmetry.space_group_name_H-M   'P 1'
#
loop_
_entity.id
_entity.type
_entity.pdbx_description
1 polymer ?
#
loop_
_entity_poly.entity_id
_entity_poly.type
_entity_poly.pdbx_seq_one_letter_code
_entity_poly.pdbx_strand_id
1 'polypeptide(L)'
;MVCGKLEIDILNSFWNLIEENEDRDISIQDIVDDLSANGIDRAYTTIKTVMDRLTVKSILVRYKVGKKFFYKATMNRREMALDAVQSVAEQFFNGSHIEMMKFIEHECQHLLV
;
A
#
# COMPACT_ATOMS: atom_id res chain seq x y z
N MET A 1 6.66 9.24 1.61
CA MET A 1 6.04 8.75 0.36
C MET A 1 4.52 8.92 0.42
N VAL A 2 3.83 9.27 -0.69
CA VAL A 2 2.36 9.37 -0.72
C VAL A 2 1.78 8.32 -1.66
N CYS A 3 0.90 7.47 -1.12
CA CYS A 3 0.13 6.48 -1.87
C CYS A 3 -1.33 6.92 -1.98
N GLY A 4 -1.90 6.85 -3.17
CA GLY A 4 -3.33 7.08 -3.38
C GLY A 4 -4.18 5.92 -2.86
N LYS A 5 -5.49 6.14 -2.73
CA LYS A 5 -6.44 5.13 -2.22
C LYS A 5 -6.28 3.75 -2.86
N LEU A 6 -6.31 3.66 -4.19
CA LEU A 6 -6.20 2.38 -4.89
C LEU A 6 -4.81 1.74 -4.77
N GLU A 7 -3.75 2.54 -4.59
CA GLU A 7 -2.42 1.99 -4.31
C GLU A 7 -2.41 1.30 -2.93
N ILE A 8 -3.02 1.92 -1.93
CA ILE A 8 -3.18 1.33 -0.59
C ILE A 8 -4.08 0.09 -0.63
N ASP A 9 -5.21 0.14 -1.34
CA ASP A 9 -6.12 -1.01 -1.48
C ASP A 9 -5.37 -2.23 -2.08
N ILE A 10 -4.59 -2.01 -3.14
CA ILE A 10 -3.76 -3.05 -3.76
C ILE A 10 -2.70 -3.58 -2.81
N LEU A 11 -2.01 -2.72 -2.07
CA LEU A 11 -0.96 -3.15 -1.15
C LEU A 11 -1.52 -3.95 0.03
N ASN A 12 -2.69 -3.56 0.54
CA ASN A 12 -3.39 -4.31 1.58
C ASN A 12 -3.79 -5.70 1.08
N SER A 13 -4.39 -5.78 -0.10
CA SER A 13 -4.68 -7.05 -0.79
C SER A 13 -3.41 -7.91 -0.92
N PHE A 14 -2.32 -7.30 -1.39
CA PHE A 14 -1.03 -7.94 -1.57
C PHE A 14 -0.47 -8.53 -0.27
N TRP A 15 -0.44 -7.76 0.81
CA TRP A 15 0.06 -8.23 2.10
C TRP A 15 -0.82 -9.32 2.71
N ASN A 16 -2.15 -9.25 2.56
CA ASN A 16 -3.04 -10.31 3.03
C ASN A 16 -2.77 -11.64 2.32
N LEU A 17 -2.60 -11.62 1.00
CA LEU A 17 -2.32 -12.81 0.21
C LEU A 17 -0.95 -13.45 0.54
N ILE A 18 0.02 -12.65 1.02
CA ILE A 18 1.34 -13.14 1.48
C ILE A 18 1.26 -13.65 2.92
N GLU A 19 0.48 -13.00 3.80
CA GLU A 19 0.27 -13.49 5.18
C GLU A 19 -0.34 -14.90 5.19
N GLU A 20 -1.18 -15.23 4.20
CA GLU A 20 -1.73 -16.58 4.02
C GLU A 20 -0.68 -17.59 3.52
N ASN A 21 0.28 -17.15 2.70
CA ASN A 21 1.35 -17.97 2.14
C ASN A 21 2.54 -17.12 1.68
N GLU A 22 3.61 -17.12 2.48
CA GLU A 22 4.77 -16.23 2.29
C GLU A 22 5.52 -16.49 0.96
N ASP A 23 5.48 -17.72 0.46
CA ASP A 23 6.13 -18.15 -0.78
C ASP A 23 5.25 -17.94 -2.03
N ARG A 24 4.05 -17.37 -1.88
CA ARG A 24 3.12 -17.18 -3.01
C ARG A 24 3.64 -16.11 -3.99
N ASP A 25 3.76 -16.51 -5.24
CA ASP A 25 3.95 -15.58 -6.36
C ASP A 25 2.62 -14.87 -6.67
N ILE A 26 2.57 -13.54 -6.52
CA ILE A 26 1.34 -12.76 -6.77
C ILE A 26 1.33 -12.20 -8.19
N SER A 27 0.27 -12.49 -8.94
CA SER A 27 0.00 -11.91 -10.26
C SER A 27 -1.01 -10.75 -10.18
N ILE A 28 -1.20 -10.03 -11.30
CA ILE A 28 -2.25 -9.00 -11.39
C ILE A 28 -3.64 -9.62 -11.18
N GLN A 29 -3.86 -10.85 -11.65
CA GLN A 29 -5.16 -11.50 -11.54
C GLN A 29 -5.50 -11.80 -10.07
N ASP A 30 -4.52 -12.25 -9.27
CA ASP A 30 -4.73 -12.51 -7.85
C ASP A 30 -5.23 -11.26 -7.11
N ILE A 31 -4.67 -10.09 -7.42
CA ILE A 31 -5.10 -8.81 -6.85
C ILE A 31 -6.48 -8.39 -7.35
N VAL A 32 -6.78 -8.60 -8.63
CA VAL A 32 -8.13 -8.34 -9.17
C VAL A 32 -9.18 -9.18 -8.45
N ASP A 33 -8.90 -10.46 -8.27
CA ASP A 33 -9.82 -11.42 -7.65
C ASP A 33 -10.03 -11.10 -6.17
N ASP A 34 -8.96 -10.83 -5.42
CA ASP A 34 -9.03 -10.47 -4.00
C ASP A 34 -9.74 -9.12 -3.77
N LEU A 35 -9.46 -8.10 -4.58
CA LEU A 35 -10.15 -6.81 -4.47
C LEU A 35 -11.64 -6.92 -4.81
N SER A 36 -12.00 -7.70 -5.83
CA SER A 36 -13.41 -7.93 -6.19
C SER A 36 -14.15 -8.67 -5.08
N ALA A 37 -13.52 -9.69 -4.47
CA ALA A 37 -14.08 -10.40 -3.31
C ALA A 37 -14.34 -9.46 -2.11
N ASN A 38 -13.58 -8.38 -1.99
CA ASN A 38 -13.73 -7.34 -0.96
C ASN A 38 -14.58 -6.13 -1.41
N GLY A 39 -15.30 -6.24 -2.53
CA GLY A 39 -16.24 -5.21 -3.02
C GLY A 39 -15.60 -4.06 -3.81
N ILE A 40 -14.33 -4.19 -4.21
CA ILE A 40 -13.60 -3.19 -5.00
C ILE A 40 -13.46 -3.68 -6.45
N ASP A 41 -14.51 -3.50 -7.24
CA ASP A 41 -14.49 -3.88 -8.66
C ASP A 41 -13.71 -2.85 -9.50
N ARG A 42 -12.64 -3.33 -10.13
CA ARG A 42 -11.77 -2.56 -11.02
C ARG A 42 -11.35 -3.39 -12.22
N ALA A 43 -11.28 -2.75 -13.38
CA ALA A 43 -10.77 -3.39 -14.59
C ALA A 43 -9.32 -3.86 -14.40
N TYR A 44 -8.99 -5.01 -15.01
CA TYR A 44 -7.64 -5.58 -14.98
C TYR A 44 -6.55 -4.57 -15.38
N THR A 45 -6.80 -3.80 -16.45
CA THR A 45 -5.85 -2.78 -16.95
C THR A 45 -5.64 -1.64 -15.96
N THR A 46 -6.65 -1.32 -15.15
CA THR A 46 -6.54 -0.33 -14.07
C THR A 46 -5.62 -0.85 -12.98
N ILE A 47 -5.84 -2.08 -12.50
CA ILE A 47 -4.98 -2.71 -11.49
C ILE A 47 -3.54 -2.84 -12.02
N LYS A 48 -3.37 -3.34 -13.25
CA LYS A 48 -2.07 -3.40 -13.92
C LYS A 48 -1.36 -2.04 -13.91
N THR A 49 -2.05 -0.97 -14.31
CA THR A 49 -1.44 0.37 -14.37
C THR A 49 -1.03 0.87 -12.98
N VAL A 50 -1.80 0.55 -11.94
CA VAL A 50 -1.44 0.92 -10.57
C VAL A 50 -0.26 0.09 -10.06
N MET A 51 -0.23 -1.22 -10.32
CA MET A 51 0.91 -2.08 -9.96
C MET A 51 2.19 -1.69 -10.70
N ASP A 52 2.10 -1.30 -11.98
CA ASP A 52 3.22 -0.76 -12.74
C ASP A 52 3.75 0.54 -12.09
N ARG A 53 2.86 1.43 -11.60
CA ARG A 53 3.26 2.63 -10.83
C ARG A 53 3.93 2.30 -9.49
N LEU A 54 3.39 1.34 -8.74
CA LEU A 54 4.01 0.85 -7.51
C LEU A 54 5.40 0.25 -7.76
N THR A 55 5.60 -0.34 -8.94
CA THR A 55 6.92 -0.84 -9.38
C THR A 55 7.89 0.31 -9.65
N VAL A 56 7.44 1.38 -10.33
CA VAL A 56 8.24 2.61 -10.54
C VAL A 56 8.62 3.27 -9.21
N LYS A 57 7.74 3.20 -8.19
CA LYS A 57 8.02 3.66 -6.82
C LYS A 57 8.93 2.72 -6.01
N SER A 58 9.39 1.61 -6.59
CA SER A 58 10.20 0.58 -5.91
C SER A 58 9.52 -0.07 -4.70
N ILE A 59 8.19 0.01 -4.60
CA ILE A 59 7.38 -0.65 -3.55
C ILE A 59 7.11 -2.11 -3.95
N LEU A 60 6.92 -2.33 -5.25
CA LEU A 60 6.81 -3.67 -5.83
C LEU A 60 8.01 -3.92 -6.74
N VAL A 61 8.44 -5.18 -6.81
CA VAL A 61 9.37 -5.66 -7.83
C VAL A 61 8.63 -6.64 -8.72
N ARG A 62 8.70 -6.40 -10.03
CA ARG A 62 8.11 -7.27 -11.05
C ARG A 62 9.17 -8.22 -11.60
N TYR A 63 8.86 -9.49 -11.66
CA TYR A 63 9.69 -10.53 -12.29
C TYR A 63 8.85 -11.43 -13.18
N LYS A 64 9.52 -12.24 -14.00
CA LYS A 64 8.87 -13.09 -15.01
C LYS A 64 9.24 -14.55 -14.77
N VAL A 65 8.22 -15.41 -14.73
CA VAL A 65 8.38 -16.87 -14.65
C VAL A 65 7.64 -17.48 -15.84
N GLY A 66 8.39 -18.10 -16.75
CA GLY A 66 7.85 -18.58 -18.03
C GLY A 66 7.22 -17.46 -18.85
N LYS A 67 5.90 -17.51 -19.08
CA LYS A 67 5.13 -16.49 -19.81
C LYS A 67 4.36 -15.53 -18.90
N LYS A 68 4.40 -15.71 -17.58
CA LYS A 68 3.63 -14.92 -16.61
C LYS A 68 4.52 -13.91 -15.88
N PHE A 69 3.91 -12.80 -15.47
CA PHE A 69 4.54 -11.80 -14.62
C PHE A 69 3.98 -11.91 -13.21
N PHE A 70 4.89 -11.82 -12.25
CA PHE A 70 4.60 -11.85 -10.82
C PHE A 70 5.28 -10.68 -10.14
N TYR A 71 4.83 -10.40 -8.93
CA TYR A 71 5.24 -9.26 -8.15
C TYR A 71 5.64 -9.73 -6.75
N LYS A 72 6.55 -8.99 -6.11
CA LYS A 72 6.90 -9.10 -4.70
C LYS A 72 6.93 -7.71 -4.07
N ALA A 73 6.47 -7.60 -2.84
CA ALA A 73 6.60 -6.36 -2.08
C ALA A 73 8.03 -6.23 -1.57
N THR A 74 8.59 -5.03 -1.67
CA THR A 74 9.93 -4.70 -1.12
C THR A 74 9.85 -4.24 0.32
N MET A 75 8.65 -3.85 0.78
CA MET A 75 8.38 -3.35 2.11
C MET A 75 7.16 -4.07 2.69
N ASN A 76 7.21 -4.34 3.99
CA ASN A 76 6.05 -4.83 4.73
C ASN A 76 5.12 -3.66 5.15
N ARG A 77 3.91 -4.00 5.63
CA ARG A 77 2.89 -3.04 6.05
C ARG A 77 3.40 -2.04 7.09
N ARG A 78 4.23 -2.49 8.04
CA ARG A 78 4.78 -1.64 9.11
C ARG A 78 5.79 -0.63 8.57
N GLU A 79 6.69 -1.07 7.70
CA GLU A 79 7.69 -0.20 7.08
C GLU A 79 7.02 0.92 6.28
N MET A 80 5.99 0.60 5.50
CA MET A 80 5.24 1.63 4.77
C MET A 80 4.51 2.60 5.71
N ALA A 81 3.92 2.11 6.79
CA ALA A 81 3.26 2.97 7.76
C ALA A 81 4.26 3.96 8.41
N LEU A 82 5.45 3.51 8.78
CA LEU A 82 6.50 4.37 9.31
C LEU A 82 6.94 5.43 8.29
N ASP A 83 7.11 5.03 7.03
CA ASP A 83 7.51 5.94 5.95
C ASP A 83 6.44 7.00 5.66
N ALA A 84 5.16 6.63 5.76
CA ALA A 84 4.03 7.55 5.67
C ALA A 84 4.01 8.55 6.83
N VAL A 85 4.20 8.08 8.07
CA VAL A 85 4.28 8.92 9.28
C VAL A 85 5.41 9.93 9.15
N GLN A 86 6.61 9.49 8.75
CA GLN A 86 7.76 10.35 8.49
C GLN A 86 7.42 11.42 7.43
N SER A 87 6.82 11.01 6.32
CA SER A 87 6.44 11.91 5.22
C SER A 87 5.45 12.99 5.65
N VAL A 88 4.48 12.65 6.51
CA VAL A 88 3.51 13.61 7.05
C VAL A 88 4.20 14.58 8.01
N ALA A 89 5.07 14.07 8.90
CA ALA A 89 5.85 14.90 9.81
C ALA A 89 6.70 15.93 9.05
N GLU A 90 7.40 15.51 7.98
CA GLU A 90 8.21 16.40 7.15
C GLU A 90 7.39 17.46 6.40
N GLN A 91 6.24 17.09 5.85
CA GLN A 91 5.43 17.98 5.01
C GLN A 91 4.65 19.04 5.81
N PHE A 92 4.17 18.68 6.99
CA PHE A 92 3.21 19.53 7.73
C PHE A 92 3.72 20.01 9.10
N PHE A 93 4.76 19.36 9.65
CA PHE A 93 5.22 19.60 11.03
C PHE A 93 6.73 19.86 11.11
N ASN A 94 7.34 20.32 10.01
CA ASN A 94 8.78 20.62 9.93
C ASN A 94 9.67 19.44 10.40
N GLY A 95 9.23 18.20 10.21
CA GLY A 95 9.90 16.98 10.68
C GLY A 95 9.69 16.63 12.15
N SER A 96 8.94 17.44 12.91
CA SER A 96 8.68 17.22 14.33
C SER A 96 7.55 16.21 14.56
N HIS A 97 7.93 14.99 14.94
CA HIS A 97 6.98 13.95 15.33
C HIS A 97 6.20 14.31 16.59
N ILE A 98 6.80 15.11 17.49
CA ILE A 98 6.15 15.58 18.72
C ILE A 98 5.01 16.56 18.40
N GLU A 99 5.24 17.49 17.48
CA GLU A 99 4.20 18.44 17.07
C GLU A 99 3.04 17.73 16.36
N MET A 100 3.37 16.78 15.48
CA MET A 100 2.37 15.92 14.84
C MET A 100 1.54 15.13 15.86
N MET A 101 2.18 14.52 16.87
CA MET A 101 1.45 13.78 17.92
C MET A 101 0.53 14.71 18.73
N LYS A 102 1.01 15.90 19.12
CA LYS A 102 0.18 16.89 19.84
C LYS A 102 -1.02 17.34 19.01
N PHE A 103 -0.83 17.55 17.71
CA PHE A 103 -1.92 17.87 16.79
C PHE A 103 -2.95 16.75 16.74
N ILE A 104 -2.52 15.49 16.55
CA ILE A 104 -3.42 14.34 16.51
C ILE A 104 -4.18 14.19 17.83
N GLU A 105 -3.49 14.30 18.99
CA GLU A 105 -4.11 14.22 20.31
C GLU A 105 -5.19 15.29 20.51
N HIS A 106 -4.90 16.54 20.14
CA HIS A 106 -5.83 17.65 20.22
C HIS A 106 -7.08 17.40 19.36
N GLU A 107 -6.92 17.02 18.09
CA GLU A 107 -8.05 16.79 17.19
C GLU A 107 -8.88 15.55 17.58
N CYS A 108 -8.26 14.49 18.10
CA CYS A 108 -8.98 13.31 18.58
C CYS A 108 -9.87 13.61 19.79
N GLN A 109 -9.50 14.56 20.66
CA GLN A 109 -10.35 15.00 21.77
C GLN A 109 -11.65 15.67 21.29
N HIS A 110 -11.63 16.30 20.11
CA HIS A 110 -12.80 16.93 19.51
C HIS A 110 -13.73 15.94 18.79
N LEU A 111 -13.27 14.74 18.43
CA LEU A 111 -14.08 13.69 17.79
C LEU A 111 -14.87 12.81 18.78
N LEU A 112 -14.53 12.89 20.07
CA LEU A 112 -15.18 12.13 21.14
C LEU A 112 -16.35 12.90 21.80
N VAL A 113 -16.76 14.03 21.22
CA VAL A 113 -17.92 14.85 21.62
C VAL A 113 -18.97 14.78 20.51
#